data_AF-A0A946M0D5-F1
#
_entry.id   AF-A0A946M0D5-F1
#
_cell.length_a   1.000
_cell.length_b   1.000
_cell.length_c   1.000
_cell.angle_alpha   90.00
_cell.angle_beta   90.00
_cell.angle_gamma   90.00
#
_symmetry.space_group_name_H-M   'P 1'
#
loop_
_entity.id
_entity.type
_entity.pdbx_description
1 polymer ?
#
loop_
_entity_poly.entity_id
_entity_poly.type
_entity_poly.pdbx_seq_one_letter_code
_entity_poly.pdbx_strand_id
1 'polypeptide(L)'
;MNLESQHNKAYTTQEGWVQCSFERDRKISLPVFHGLQRFLMELNIGQTTNRQSYRAANIKTRLLEQWFGWSNPVTRKFLKRNTTEDPAYIDRSINRYLDNGRCTETKGYLYPSESLTEDMADICIRAQTPHEWKKASIKLNISKDILGLSALMNERGNDPLRGVSGQLIRIELSIWEQLLSQRNLPLCSSELAHRSRIKKSTLTTLLDAAMKHKLFISTIDVEDERITRWTLNSRHSRNKYIKSLLEENVKTTVR
;
A
#
# COMPACT_ATOMS: atom_id res chain seq x y z
N MET A 1 -31.01 -46.25 44.23
CA MET A 1 -30.17 -47.45 44.06
C MET A 1 -29.85 -47.55 42.57
N ASN A 2 -28.56 -47.37 42.24
CA ASN A 2 -27.77 -47.89 41.10
C ASN A 2 -28.45 -48.12 39.73
N LEU A 3 -27.97 -47.41 38.70
CA LEU A 3 -26.92 -47.80 37.72
C LEU A 3 -27.57 -48.55 36.55
N GLU A 4 -27.56 -47.99 35.35
CA GLU A 4 -26.60 -48.28 34.25
C GLU A 4 -27.51 -48.58 33.03
N SER A 5 -27.20 -48.35 31.76
CA SER A 5 -25.97 -48.06 31.05
C SER A 5 -26.34 -48.06 29.54
N GLN A 6 -25.75 -47.15 28.76
CA GLN A 6 -25.31 -47.32 27.35
C GLN A 6 -26.37 -47.61 26.25
N HIS A 7 -26.25 -47.27 24.97
CA HIS A 7 -25.23 -46.62 24.15
C HIS A 7 -25.84 -46.25 22.78
N ASN A 8 -25.39 -45.10 22.23
CA ASN A 8 -24.95 -44.89 20.85
C ASN A 8 -25.89 -44.66 19.63
N LYS A 9 -25.35 -43.76 18.78
CA LYS A 9 -25.59 -43.44 17.35
C LYS A 9 -26.67 -42.38 17.07
N ALA A 10 -26.48 -41.40 16.19
CA ALA A 10 -25.40 -41.03 15.28
C ALA A 10 -25.62 -39.58 14.76
N TYR A 11 -24.51 -38.95 14.31
CA TYR A 11 -24.38 -37.94 13.25
C TYR A 11 -25.62 -37.15 12.75
N THR A 12 -25.54 -35.81 12.85
CA THR A 12 -25.67 -34.95 11.65
C THR A 12 -25.01 -33.58 11.87
N THR A 13 -24.16 -33.22 10.91
CA THR A 13 -23.54 -31.92 10.65
C THR A 13 -24.56 -30.89 10.17
N GLN A 14 -24.48 -29.62 10.60
CA GLN A 14 -24.14 -28.46 9.74
C GLN A 14 -24.46 -27.11 10.42
N GLU A 15 -23.48 -26.22 10.23
CA GLU A 15 -23.64 -24.76 10.05
C GLU A 15 -23.97 -23.88 11.26
N GLY A 16 -22.93 -23.15 11.69
CA GLY A 16 -23.07 -22.05 12.62
C GLY A 16 -21.73 -21.60 13.20
N TRP A 17 -20.67 -21.51 12.40
CA TRP A 17 -19.39 -20.98 12.89
C TRP A 17 -19.05 -19.65 12.22
N VAL A 18 -19.37 -18.61 13.00
CA VAL A 18 -18.54 -17.44 13.30
C VAL A 18 -18.28 -16.48 12.14
N GLN A 19 -19.17 -15.50 12.07
CA GLN A 19 -18.88 -14.14 11.69
C GLN A 19 -17.77 -13.61 12.63
N CYS A 20 -16.51 -13.67 12.19
CA CYS A 20 -15.39 -13.16 12.97
C CYS A 20 -15.28 -11.65 12.74
N SER A 21 -15.93 -10.90 13.63
CA SER A 21 -15.75 -9.46 13.83
C SER A 21 -14.27 -9.15 14.06
N PHE A 22 -13.59 -8.57 13.08
CA PHE A 22 -12.30 -7.92 13.27
C PHE A 22 -12.52 -6.44 13.58
N GLU A 23 -13.16 -6.15 14.70
CA GLU A 23 -12.96 -4.88 15.38
C GLU A 23 -11.63 -4.97 16.13
N ARG A 24 -10.59 -4.33 15.59
CA ARG A 24 -9.41 -4.00 16.36
C ARG A 24 -9.28 -2.49 16.37
N ASP A 25 -9.52 -1.91 17.54
CA ASP A 25 -9.04 -0.58 17.93
C ASP A 25 -7.57 -0.40 17.55
N ARG A 26 -7.30 0.19 16.38
CA ARG A 26 -5.95 0.57 15.96
C ARG A 26 -5.85 2.08 15.86
N LYS A 27 -5.67 2.64 17.04
CA LYS A 27 -5.29 4.02 17.30
C LYS A 27 -3.85 4.26 16.82
N ILE A 28 -3.68 4.86 15.64
CA ILE A 28 -2.38 5.20 15.02
C ILE A 28 -2.14 6.74 15.12
N SER A 29 -0.89 7.21 15.14
CA SER A 29 -0.51 8.63 15.38
C SER A 29 0.25 9.23 14.19
N LEU A 30 0.35 10.57 14.08
CA LEU A 30 1.12 11.26 13.01
C LEU A 30 2.56 10.70 12.80
N PRO A 31 3.32 10.31 13.86
CA PRO A 31 4.58 9.57 13.71
C PRO A 31 4.50 8.31 12.84
N VAL A 32 3.38 7.59 12.85
CA VAL A 32 3.19 6.38 12.04
C VAL A 32 2.95 6.74 10.58
N PHE A 33 2.22 7.82 10.28
CA PHE A 33 2.13 8.30 8.90
C PHE A 33 3.50 8.70 8.37
N HIS A 34 4.32 9.39 9.16
CA HIS A 34 5.71 9.69 8.77
C HIS A 34 6.54 8.41 8.56
N GLY A 35 6.36 7.39 9.40
CA GLY A 35 6.99 6.08 9.20
C GLY A 35 6.56 5.42 7.90
N LEU A 36 5.26 5.43 7.59
CA LEU A 36 4.68 4.90 6.36
C LEU A 36 5.18 5.66 5.13
N GLN A 37 5.21 6.99 5.21
CA GLN A 37 5.72 7.86 4.17
C GLN A 37 7.19 7.56 3.87
N ARG A 38 8.05 7.50 4.89
CA ARG A 38 9.48 7.14 4.70
C ARG A 38 9.62 5.78 4.03
N PHE A 39 8.89 4.78 4.50
CA PHE A 39 8.90 3.44 3.93
C PHE A 39 8.48 3.43 2.45
N LEU A 40 7.32 4.02 2.14
CA LEU A 40 6.80 4.05 0.77
C LEU A 40 7.64 4.93 -0.17
N MET A 41 8.28 5.98 0.35
CA MET A 41 9.21 6.81 -0.43
C MET A 41 10.42 5.99 -0.88
N GLU A 42 11.05 5.25 0.04
CA GLU A 42 12.19 4.36 -0.28
C GLU A 42 11.75 3.18 -1.16
N LEU A 43 10.58 2.59 -0.90
CA LEU A 43 10.06 1.46 -1.67
C LEU A 43 9.79 1.80 -3.15
N ASN A 44 9.47 3.07 -3.43
CA ASN A 44 9.07 3.55 -4.75
C ASN A 44 10.10 4.45 -5.44
N ILE A 45 11.29 4.65 -4.84
CA ILE A 45 12.33 5.52 -5.42
C ILE A 45 12.83 4.99 -6.78
N GLY A 46 12.95 3.67 -6.91
CA GLY A 46 13.37 2.97 -8.13
C GLY A 46 12.25 2.69 -9.13
N GLN A 47 11.00 3.11 -8.86
CA GLN A 47 9.91 2.90 -9.82
C GLN A 47 10.12 3.74 -11.07
N THR A 48 9.92 3.12 -12.24
CA THR A 48 9.96 3.81 -13.52
C THR A 48 8.65 4.53 -13.82
N THR A 49 8.68 5.44 -14.80
CA THR A 49 7.51 6.19 -15.29
C THR A 49 6.53 5.36 -16.12
N ASN A 50 6.63 4.02 -16.08
CA ASN A 50 5.76 3.13 -16.82
C ASN A 50 4.30 3.29 -16.37
N ARG A 51 3.40 3.45 -17.33
CA ARG A 51 1.94 3.63 -17.17
C ARG A 51 1.21 2.48 -16.46
N GLN A 52 1.88 1.40 -16.08
CA GLN A 52 1.27 0.29 -15.33
C GLN A 52 1.90 0.06 -13.95
N SER A 53 2.93 0.81 -13.57
CA SER A 53 3.63 0.58 -12.30
C SER A 53 2.80 0.97 -11.07
N TYR A 54 1.83 1.88 -11.23
CA TYR A 54 0.89 2.24 -10.16
C TYR A 54 -0.06 1.09 -9.84
N ARG A 55 -0.59 0.43 -10.87
CA ARG A 55 -1.42 -0.79 -10.74
C ARG A 55 -0.63 -1.95 -10.11
N ALA A 56 0.62 -2.14 -10.56
CA ALA A 56 1.50 -3.18 -10.02
C ALA A 56 1.82 -2.98 -8.53
N ALA A 57 1.75 -1.74 -8.01
CA ALA A 57 1.99 -1.44 -6.60
C ALA A 57 0.97 -2.10 -5.66
N ASN A 58 -0.30 -2.27 -6.10
CA ASN A 58 -1.33 -2.97 -5.34
C ASN A 58 -0.94 -4.44 -5.08
N ILE A 59 -0.57 -5.16 -6.15
CA ILE A 59 -0.13 -6.56 -6.04
C ILE A 59 1.16 -6.65 -5.21
N LYS A 60 2.13 -5.76 -5.47
CA LYS A 60 3.40 -5.71 -4.74
C LYS A 60 3.18 -5.57 -3.24
N THR A 61 2.39 -4.59 -2.82
CA THR A 61 2.19 -4.30 -1.39
C THR A 61 1.45 -5.42 -0.66
N ARG A 62 0.50 -6.09 -1.31
CA ARG A 62 -0.15 -7.31 -0.76
C ARG A 62 0.81 -8.47 -0.58
N LEU A 63 1.71 -8.70 -1.54
CA LEU A 63 2.76 -9.71 -1.41
C LEU A 63 3.70 -9.40 -0.23
N LEU A 64 4.18 -8.16 -0.16
CA LEU A 64 5.07 -7.71 0.92
C LEU A 64 4.41 -7.82 2.30
N GLU A 65 3.13 -7.46 2.40
CA GLU A 65 2.34 -7.59 3.63
C GLU A 65 2.31 -9.06 4.11
N GLN A 66 2.00 -10.00 3.23
CA GLN A 66 1.94 -11.42 3.59
C GLN A 66 3.32 -11.98 3.93
N TRP A 67 4.33 -11.73 3.10
CA TRP A 67 5.67 -12.28 3.27
C TRP A 67 6.38 -11.72 4.50
N PHE A 68 6.37 -10.41 4.70
CA PHE A 68 7.21 -9.75 5.71
C PHE A 68 6.42 -9.24 6.92
N GLY A 69 5.11 -9.05 6.79
CA GLY A 69 4.24 -8.71 7.92
C GLY A 69 3.76 -9.97 8.63
N TRP A 70 3.32 -10.98 7.87
CA TRP A 70 2.68 -12.17 8.43
C TRP A 70 3.53 -13.44 8.36
N SER A 71 4.70 -13.41 7.71
CA SER A 71 5.52 -14.59 7.45
C SER A 71 4.75 -15.71 6.71
N ASN A 72 3.77 -15.31 5.89
CA ASN A 72 2.89 -16.24 5.19
C ASN A 72 3.29 -16.34 3.72
N PRO A 73 3.44 -17.56 3.18
CA PRO A 73 3.52 -17.74 1.74
C PRO A 73 2.18 -17.40 1.09
N VAL A 74 2.22 -16.99 -0.18
CA VAL A 74 1.04 -16.50 -0.89
C VAL A 74 0.68 -17.42 -2.04
N THR A 75 -0.61 -17.74 -2.21
CA THR A 75 -1.07 -18.45 -3.41
C THR A 75 -1.60 -17.47 -4.45
N ARG A 76 -1.54 -17.83 -5.74
CA ARG A 76 -2.19 -17.05 -6.80
C ARG A 76 -3.69 -16.86 -6.53
N LYS A 77 -4.35 -17.90 -5.99
CA LYS A 77 -5.76 -17.89 -5.59
C LYS A 77 -6.05 -16.86 -4.49
N PHE A 78 -5.15 -16.73 -3.50
CA PHE A 78 -5.27 -15.70 -2.48
C PHE A 78 -5.26 -14.31 -3.10
N LEU A 79 -4.30 -14.01 -4.00
CA LEU A 79 -4.21 -12.70 -4.65
C LEU A 79 -5.45 -12.39 -5.49
N LYS A 80 -5.93 -13.35 -6.28
CA LYS A 80 -7.15 -13.19 -7.10
C LYS A 80 -8.42 -12.94 -6.28
N ARG A 81 -8.47 -13.41 -5.03
CA ARG A 81 -9.61 -13.20 -4.12
C ARG A 81 -9.53 -11.91 -3.32
N ASN A 82 -8.32 -11.46 -3.01
CA ASN A 82 -8.06 -10.33 -2.10
C ASN A 82 -7.55 -9.08 -2.82
N THR A 83 -7.57 -9.07 -4.15
CA THR A 83 -7.28 -7.89 -4.96
C THR A 83 -8.38 -7.71 -5.99
N THR A 84 -8.74 -6.45 -6.25
CA THR A 84 -9.74 -6.02 -7.23
C THR A 84 -9.18 -5.99 -8.66
N GLU A 85 -8.07 -6.69 -8.90
CA GLU A 85 -7.34 -6.68 -10.16
C GLU A 85 -7.77 -7.81 -11.08
N ASP A 86 -7.73 -7.56 -12.40
CA ASP A 86 -7.97 -8.59 -13.40
C ASP A 86 -7.08 -9.84 -13.16
N PRO A 87 -7.65 -11.05 -13.05
CA PRO A 87 -6.90 -12.28 -12.78
C PRO A 87 -5.74 -12.51 -13.75
N ALA A 88 -5.92 -12.19 -15.04
CA ALA A 88 -4.85 -12.38 -16.03
C ALA A 88 -3.70 -11.40 -15.81
N TYR A 89 -3.97 -10.17 -15.39
CA TYR A 89 -2.94 -9.23 -14.98
C TYR A 89 -2.20 -9.67 -13.71
N ILE A 90 -2.90 -10.26 -12.74
CA ILE A 90 -2.28 -10.84 -11.55
C ILE A 90 -1.28 -11.92 -11.96
N ASP A 91 -1.70 -12.87 -12.80
CA ASP A 91 -0.83 -13.94 -13.28
C ASP A 91 0.40 -13.40 -14.04
N ARG A 92 0.21 -12.42 -14.94
CA ARG A 92 1.34 -11.77 -15.62
C ARG A 92 2.29 -11.06 -14.66
N SER A 93 1.76 -10.45 -13.61
CA SER A 93 2.57 -9.73 -12.61
C SER A 93 3.38 -10.70 -11.76
N ILE A 94 2.79 -11.84 -11.38
CA ILE A 94 3.47 -12.91 -10.63
C ILE A 94 4.55 -13.55 -11.51
N ASN A 95 4.26 -13.86 -12.77
CA ASN A 95 5.25 -14.41 -13.69
C ASN A 95 6.45 -13.46 -13.83
N ARG A 96 6.22 -12.15 -13.96
CA ARG A 96 7.32 -11.17 -13.96
C ARG A 96 8.16 -11.20 -12.68
N TYR A 97 7.55 -11.46 -11.52
CA TYR A 97 8.30 -11.60 -10.27
C TYR A 97 9.17 -12.87 -10.27
N LEU A 98 8.65 -13.97 -10.81
CA LEU A 98 9.39 -15.23 -10.97
C LEU A 98 10.55 -15.06 -11.96
N ASP A 99 10.27 -14.49 -13.14
CA ASP A 99 11.25 -14.26 -14.21
C ASP A 99 12.41 -13.36 -13.74
N ASN A 100 12.11 -12.38 -12.89
CA ASN A 100 13.11 -11.46 -12.31
C ASN A 100 13.76 -12.00 -11.02
N GLY A 101 13.52 -13.27 -10.66
CA GLY A 101 14.11 -13.88 -9.45
C GLY A 101 13.71 -13.22 -8.13
N ARG A 102 12.55 -12.53 -8.09
CA ARG A 102 12.04 -11.85 -6.89
C ARG A 102 11.27 -12.77 -5.96
N CYS A 103 10.77 -13.88 -6.49
CA CYS A 103 10.12 -14.93 -5.71
C CYS A 103 10.36 -16.29 -6.36
N THR A 104 10.01 -17.34 -5.62
CA THR A 104 9.97 -18.72 -6.12
C THR A 104 8.58 -19.30 -5.86
N GLU A 105 8.14 -20.24 -6.71
CA GLU A 105 6.86 -20.94 -6.56
C GLU A 105 7.11 -22.42 -6.27
N THR A 106 6.75 -22.86 -5.06
CA THR A 106 6.93 -24.25 -4.60
C THR A 106 5.58 -24.81 -4.18
N LYS A 107 5.13 -25.91 -4.79
CA LYS A 107 3.84 -26.56 -4.50
C LYS A 107 2.64 -25.58 -4.54
N GLY A 108 2.67 -24.60 -5.44
CA GLY A 108 1.61 -23.57 -5.59
C GLY A 108 1.67 -22.42 -4.58
N TYR A 109 2.72 -22.34 -3.77
CA TYR A 109 2.97 -21.25 -2.82
C TYR A 109 4.15 -20.39 -3.30
N LEU A 110 3.94 -19.07 -3.28
CA LEU A 110 4.94 -18.07 -3.60
C LEU A 110 5.69 -17.65 -2.33
N TYR A 111 7.01 -17.71 -2.40
CA TYR A 111 7.95 -17.31 -1.34
C TYR A 111 8.84 -16.17 -1.83
N PRO A 112 9.20 -15.19 -0.99
CA PRO A 112 10.16 -14.16 -1.39
C PRO A 112 11.53 -14.81 -1.63
N SER A 113 12.27 -14.32 -2.62
CA SER A 113 13.67 -14.74 -2.80
C SER A 113 14.59 -14.09 -1.77
N GLU A 114 15.79 -14.65 -1.62
CA GLU A 114 16.84 -14.04 -0.77
C GLU A 114 17.15 -12.61 -1.21
N SER A 115 17.37 -12.40 -2.52
CA SER A 115 17.58 -11.09 -3.12
C SER A 115 16.47 -10.08 -2.78
N LEU A 116 15.20 -10.47 -2.91
CA LEU A 116 14.10 -9.58 -2.55
C LEU A 116 14.13 -9.26 -1.05
N THR A 117 14.48 -10.24 -0.23
CA THR A 117 14.47 -10.08 1.21
C THR A 117 15.59 -9.17 1.69
N GLU A 118 16.80 -9.29 1.13
CA GLU A 118 17.91 -8.38 1.37
C GLU A 118 17.57 -6.95 0.93
N ASP A 119 17.02 -6.78 -0.28
CA ASP A 119 16.59 -5.46 -0.78
C ASP A 119 15.56 -4.80 0.16
N MET A 120 14.63 -5.58 0.71
CA MET A 120 13.62 -5.08 1.63
C MET A 120 14.21 -4.71 2.99
N ALA A 121 15.20 -5.46 3.49
CA ALA A 121 15.94 -5.10 4.70
C ALA A 121 16.67 -3.76 4.50
N ASP A 122 17.35 -3.58 3.36
CA ASP A 122 18.02 -2.33 3.01
C ASP A 122 17.05 -1.14 2.92
N ILE A 123 15.86 -1.35 2.34
CA ILE A 123 14.79 -0.34 2.32
C ILE A 123 14.38 0.02 3.75
N CYS A 124 14.18 -0.97 4.63
CA CYS A 124 13.81 -0.72 6.01
C CYS A 124 14.88 0.07 6.78
N ILE A 125 16.16 -0.23 6.55
CA ILE A 125 17.30 0.50 7.13
C ILE A 125 17.27 1.97 6.67
N ARG A 126 17.21 2.24 5.36
CA ARG A 126 17.16 3.61 4.83
C ARG A 126 15.92 4.40 5.28
N ALA A 127 14.77 3.73 5.36
CA ALA A 127 13.51 4.33 5.79
C ALA A 127 13.38 4.46 7.31
N GLN A 128 14.31 3.90 8.09
CA GLN A 128 14.21 3.75 9.54
C GLN A 128 12.88 3.09 9.96
N THR A 129 12.49 2.05 9.22
CA THR A 129 11.28 1.27 9.49
C THR A 129 11.60 0.17 10.50
N PRO A 130 10.81 0.01 11.59
CA PRO A 130 11.00 -1.08 12.53
C PRO A 130 10.94 -2.44 11.83
N HIS A 131 12.00 -3.23 11.98
CA HIS A 131 12.15 -4.54 11.37
C HIS A 131 13.09 -5.45 12.18
N GLU A 132 12.96 -6.76 11.98
CA GLU A 132 13.90 -7.77 12.48
C GLU A 132 14.45 -8.55 11.29
N TRP A 133 15.77 -8.52 11.11
CA TRP A 133 16.46 -9.21 10.02
C TRP A 133 17.38 -10.30 10.56
N LYS A 134 17.08 -11.56 10.23
CA LYS A 134 17.91 -12.73 10.55
C LYS A 134 18.52 -13.24 9.25
N LYS A 135 19.69 -12.70 8.89
CA LYS A 135 20.37 -13.00 7.62
C LYS A 135 20.61 -14.50 7.42
N ALA A 136 21.08 -15.21 8.45
CA ALA A 136 21.39 -16.65 8.36
C ALA A 136 20.18 -17.53 8.00
N SER A 137 18.97 -17.11 8.34
CA SER A 137 17.72 -17.83 8.00
C SER A 137 16.88 -17.12 6.95
N ILE A 138 17.42 -16.07 6.32
CA ILE A 138 16.76 -15.25 5.29
C ILE A 138 15.35 -14.84 5.76
N LYS A 139 15.23 -14.49 7.05
CA LYS A 139 13.94 -14.14 7.67
C LYS A 139 13.89 -12.66 7.99
N LEU A 140 12.96 -11.96 7.34
CA LEU A 140 12.64 -10.55 7.58
C LEU A 140 11.23 -10.42 8.15
N ASN A 141 11.12 -9.74 9.29
CA ASN A 141 9.85 -9.27 9.82
C ASN A 141 9.84 -7.74 9.74
N ILE A 142 8.80 -7.15 9.20
CA ILE A 142 8.60 -5.69 9.15
C ILE A 142 7.33 -5.36 9.94
N SER A 143 7.24 -4.15 10.50
CA SER A 143 6.03 -3.67 11.17
C SER A 143 4.75 -3.94 10.35
N LYS A 144 3.85 -4.75 10.94
CA LYS A 144 2.54 -5.10 10.37
C LYS A 144 1.67 -3.87 10.13
N ASP A 145 1.81 -2.83 10.96
CA ASP A 145 1.01 -1.62 10.83
C ASP A 145 1.45 -0.81 9.61
N ILE A 146 2.77 -0.72 9.35
CA ILE A 146 3.31 -0.06 8.16
C ILE A 146 2.93 -0.84 6.90
N LEU A 147 3.08 -2.16 6.89
CA LEU A 147 2.75 -2.98 5.72
C LEU A 147 1.24 -3.04 5.45
N GLY A 148 0.43 -3.16 6.50
CA GLY A 148 -1.03 -3.14 6.38
C GLY A 148 -1.54 -1.80 5.86
N LEU A 149 -1.09 -0.68 6.42
CA LEU A 149 -1.43 0.64 5.90
C LEU A 149 -0.91 0.86 4.48
N SER A 150 0.29 0.35 4.15
CA SER A 150 0.82 0.39 2.80
C SER A 150 -0.10 -0.36 1.82
N ALA A 151 -0.55 -1.56 2.17
CA ALA A 151 -1.46 -2.35 1.35
C ALA A 151 -2.83 -1.66 1.16
N LEU A 152 -3.41 -1.12 2.24
CA LEU A 152 -4.67 -0.35 2.18
C LEU A 152 -4.51 0.94 1.37
N MET A 153 -3.43 1.69 1.59
CA MET A 153 -3.12 2.88 0.80
C MET A 153 -2.85 2.57 -0.67
N ASN A 154 -2.47 1.33 -1.00
CA ASN A 154 -2.26 0.80 -2.35
C ASN A 154 -3.46 -0.01 -2.87
N GLU A 155 -4.54 -0.11 -2.11
CA GLU A 155 -5.79 -0.69 -2.55
C GLU A 155 -6.40 0.24 -3.59
N ARG A 156 -6.56 -0.30 -4.79
CA ARG A 156 -7.14 0.40 -5.94
C ARG A 156 -8.29 -0.47 -6.39
N GLY A 157 -9.52 -0.08 -6.08
CA GLY A 157 -10.73 -0.75 -6.57
C GLY A 157 -10.85 -0.69 -8.11
N ASN A 158 -12.04 -0.45 -8.64
CA ASN A 158 -12.22 -0.14 -10.06
C ASN A 158 -11.73 1.29 -10.39
N ASP A 159 -10.47 1.57 -10.06
CA ASP A 159 -9.86 2.88 -10.12
C ASP A 159 -9.46 3.23 -11.57
N PRO A 160 -9.87 4.41 -12.11
CA PRO A 160 -9.45 4.87 -13.43
C PRO A 160 -7.93 5.07 -13.56
N LEU A 161 -7.17 5.05 -12.45
CA LEU A 161 -5.72 5.25 -12.41
C LEU A 161 -4.87 4.03 -12.86
N ARG A 162 -5.48 3.00 -13.46
CA ARG A 162 -4.77 1.79 -13.97
C ARG A 162 -3.64 2.12 -14.96
N GLY A 163 -3.73 3.27 -15.64
CA GLY A 163 -2.78 3.77 -16.64
C GLY A 163 -1.72 4.74 -16.12
N VAL A 164 -1.58 4.88 -14.80
CA VAL A 164 -0.69 5.88 -14.19
C VAL A 164 0.63 5.27 -13.73
N SER A 165 1.66 6.12 -13.64
CA SER A 165 2.97 5.76 -13.13
C SER A 165 2.96 5.63 -11.61
N GLY A 166 3.63 4.58 -11.10
CA GLY A 166 3.85 4.31 -9.69
C GLY A 166 4.54 5.46 -8.94
N GLN A 167 5.33 6.29 -9.65
CA GLN A 167 5.95 7.45 -9.04
C GLN A 167 4.93 8.47 -8.49
N LEU A 168 3.68 8.44 -8.96
CA LEU A 168 2.60 9.27 -8.41
C LEU A 168 2.37 9.03 -6.91
N ILE A 169 2.64 7.82 -6.40
CA ILE A 169 2.51 7.48 -4.97
C ILE A 169 3.31 8.46 -4.10
N ARG A 170 4.53 8.84 -4.55
CA ARG A 170 5.40 9.77 -3.81
C ARG A 170 4.85 11.20 -3.75
N ILE A 171 4.15 11.61 -4.79
CA ILE A 171 3.46 12.91 -4.85
C ILE A 171 2.24 12.88 -3.91
N GLU A 172 1.43 11.83 -3.98
CA GLU A 172 0.28 11.65 -3.08
C GLU A 172 0.72 11.72 -1.62
N LEU A 173 1.78 11.02 -1.24
CA LEU A 173 2.30 11.03 0.13
C LEU A 173 2.71 12.44 0.58
N SER A 174 3.35 13.22 -0.29
CA SER A 174 3.77 14.59 0.02
C SER A 174 2.58 15.52 0.25
N ILE A 175 1.49 15.35 -0.52
CA ILE A 175 0.27 16.14 -0.34
C ILE A 175 -0.48 15.69 0.93
N TRP A 176 -0.58 14.38 1.19
CA TRP A 176 -1.19 13.86 2.42
C TRP A 176 -0.46 14.33 3.67
N GLU A 177 0.88 14.35 3.66
CA GLU A 177 1.68 14.91 4.75
C GLU A 177 1.32 16.38 5.02
N GLN A 178 1.21 17.19 3.97
CA GLN A 178 0.85 18.61 4.08
C GLN A 178 -0.54 18.79 4.71
N LEU A 179 -1.52 17.99 4.28
CA LEU A 179 -2.89 18.02 4.79
C LEU A 179 -2.97 17.56 6.25
N LEU A 180 -2.30 16.46 6.60
CA LEU A 180 -2.27 15.93 7.96
C LEU A 180 -1.53 16.86 8.93
N SER A 181 -0.53 17.59 8.44
CA SER A 181 0.20 18.59 9.24
C SER A 181 -0.59 19.88 9.48
N GLN A 182 -1.85 19.97 9.02
CA GLN A 182 -2.72 21.14 9.12
C GLN A 182 -2.07 22.43 8.58
N ARG A 183 -1.16 22.30 7.62
CA ARG A 183 -0.55 23.46 6.97
C ARG A 183 -1.53 23.99 5.94
N ASN A 184 -1.92 25.25 6.10
CA ASN A 184 -3.04 25.86 5.36
C ASN A 184 -2.78 26.05 3.86
N LEU A 185 -1.54 25.94 3.40
CA LEU A 185 -1.17 26.23 2.02
C LEU A 185 -0.92 24.94 1.22
N PRO A 186 -1.60 24.73 0.09
CA PRO A 186 -1.27 23.66 -0.84
C PRO A 186 0.15 23.82 -1.39
N LEU A 187 0.75 22.71 -1.82
CA LEU A 187 2.15 22.68 -2.25
C LEU A 187 2.30 23.19 -3.67
N CYS A 188 3.33 23.98 -3.95
CA CYS A 188 3.67 24.33 -5.32
C CYS A 188 4.51 23.22 -6.00
N SER A 189 4.71 23.31 -7.31
CA SER A 189 5.44 22.30 -8.08
C SER A 189 6.89 22.09 -7.62
N SER A 190 7.59 23.15 -7.19
CA SER A 190 8.97 23.03 -6.69
C SER A 190 9.03 22.31 -5.35
N GLU A 191 8.11 22.61 -4.44
CA GLU A 191 7.96 21.91 -3.15
C GLU A 191 7.62 20.44 -3.36
N LEU A 192 6.68 20.13 -4.26
CA LEU A 192 6.32 18.75 -4.59
C LEU A 192 7.49 17.98 -5.19
N ALA A 193 8.24 18.59 -6.12
CA ALA A 193 9.41 17.96 -6.73
C ALA A 193 10.44 17.57 -5.66
N HIS A 194 10.71 18.51 -4.74
CA HIS A 194 11.67 18.32 -3.67
C HIS A 194 11.20 17.24 -2.68
N ARG A 195 10.00 17.37 -2.11
CA ARG A 195 9.48 16.43 -1.10
C ARG A 195 9.26 15.02 -1.68
N SER A 196 8.80 14.92 -2.92
CA SER A 196 8.58 13.63 -3.59
C SER A 196 9.86 13.02 -4.17
N ARG A 197 10.99 13.75 -4.15
CA ARG A 197 12.27 13.36 -4.79
C ARG A 197 12.07 12.98 -6.27
N ILE A 198 11.35 13.82 -7.01
CA ILE A 198 11.01 13.62 -8.43
C ILE A 198 11.61 14.76 -9.26
N LYS A 199 12.23 14.42 -10.40
CA LYS A 199 12.74 15.41 -11.36
C LYS A 199 11.60 16.23 -11.94
N LYS A 200 11.82 17.54 -12.17
CA LYS A 200 10.78 18.47 -12.63
C LYS A 200 10.03 18.00 -13.89
N SER A 201 10.72 17.51 -14.91
CA SER A 201 10.09 17.01 -16.14
C SER A 201 9.15 15.82 -15.90
N THR A 202 9.57 14.88 -15.04
CA THR A 202 8.74 13.76 -14.62
C THR A 202 7.55 14.23 -13.79
N LEU A 203 7.75 15.21 -12.90
CA LEU A 203 6.68 15.76 -12.07
C LEU A 203 5.56 16.34 -12.94
N THR A 204 5.87 17.17 -13.94
CA THR A 204 4.86 17.74 -14.85
C THR A 204 3.99 16.65 -15.47
N THR A 205 4.62 15.60 -16.02
CA THR A 205 3.90 14.47 -16.63
C THR A 205 2.97 13.76 -15.63
N LEU A 206 3.40 13.60 -14.37
CA LEU A 206 2.61 12.95 -13.33
C LEU A 206 1.43 13.83 -12.89
N LEU A 207 1.64 15.14 -12.79
CA LEU A 207 0.59 16.11 -12.44
C LEU A 207 -0.47 16.19 -13.54
N ASP A 208 -0.07 16.20 -14.82
CA ASP A 208 -0.99 16.16 -15.95
C ASP A 208 -1.86 14.89 -15.94
N ALA A 209 -1.25 13.75 -15.64
CA ALA A 209 -1.98 12.48 -15.50
C ALA A 209 -2.96 12.54 -14.31
N ALA A 210 -2.52 13.03 -13.16
CA ALA A 210 -3.38 13.16 -11.97
C ALA A 210 -4.56 14.13 -12.22
N MET A 211 -4.34 15.22 -12.95
CA MET A 211 -5.39 16.17 -13.36
C MET A 211 -6.38 15.55 -14.34
N LYS A 212 -5.89 14.83 -15.36
CA LYS A 212 -6.75 14.10 -16.32
C LYS A 212 -7.69 13.13 -15.61
N HIS A 213 -7.21 12.49 -14.56
CA HIS A 213 -8.01 11.57 -13.73
C HIS A 213 -8.76 12.26 -12.59
N LYS A 214 -8.69 13.59 -12.48
CA LYS A 214 -9.32 14.41 -11.43
C LYS A 214 -8.90 13.98 -10.02
N LEU A 215 -7.72 13.38 -9.87
CA LEU A 215 -7.17 12.99 -8.58
C LEU A 215 -6.71 14.22 -7.81
N PHE A 216 -6.06 15.15 -8.51
CA PHE A 216 -5.61 16.42 -7.97
C PHE A 216 -6.40 17.58 -8.57
N ILE A 217 -6.33 18.73 -7.90
CA ILE A 217 -6.78 20.01 -8.39
C ILE A 217 -5.64 21.02 -8.24
N SER A 218 -5.63 22.02 -9.12
CA SER A 218 -4.66 23.10 -9.12
C SER A 218 -5.35 24.44 -8.88
N THR A 219 -4.68 25.33 -8.15
CA THR A 219 -5.07 26.74 -7.99
C THR A 219 -3.86 27.62 -8.28
N ILE A 220 -4.10 28.79 -8.84
CA ILE A 220 -3.06 29.82 -9.00
C ILE A 220 -2.84 30.47 -7.63
N ASP A 221 -1.58 30.75 -7.29
CA ASP A 221 -1.23 31.47 -6.06
C ASP A 221 -1.75 32.92 -6.11
N VAL A 222 -2.23 33.42 -4.98
CA VAL A 222 -2.81 34.77 -4.87
C VAL A 222 -1.74 35.87 -4.88
N GLU A 223 -0.51 35.55 -4.44
CA GLU A 223 0.61 36.49 -4.37
C GLU A 223 1.50 36.45 -5.62
N ASP A 224 1.48 35.35 -6.39
CA ASP A 224 2.27 35.19 -7.61
C ASP A 224 1.54 34.30 -8.64
N GLU A 225 0.99 34.92 -9.68
CA GLU A 225 0.24 34.23 -10.75
C GLU A 225 1.05 33.14 -11.50
N ARG A 226 2.38 33.16 -11.38
CA ARG A 226 3.27 32.18 -12.00
C ARG A 226 3.36 30.89 -11.19
N ILE A 227 2.88 30.90 -9.95
CA ILE A 227 2.93 29.75 -9.05
C ILE A 227 1.61 28.97 -9.12
N THR A 228 1.70 27.73 -9.56
CA THR A 228 0.60 26.76 -9.44
C THR A 228 0.74 25.97 -8.14
N ARG A 229 -0.32 25.95 -7.35
CA ARG A 229 -0.43 25.14 -6.14
C ARG A 229 -1.33 23.94 -6.35
N TRP A 230 -1.02 22.84 -5.68
CA TRP A 230 -1.60 21.53 -5.90
C TRP A 230 -2.16 20.94 -4.61
N THR A 231 -3.37 20.39 -4.67
CA THR A 231 -3.99 19.63 -3.59
C THR A 231 -4.80 18.45 -4.12
N LEU A 232 -5.28 17.61 -3.22
CA LEU A 232 -6.17 16.50 -3.54
C LEU A 232 -7.56 17.01 -3.91
N ASN A 233 -8.18 16.38 -4.89
CA ASN A 233 -9.60 16.57 -5.14
C ASN A 233 -10.43 15.85 -4.07
N SER A 234 -11.03 16.58 -3.13
CA SER A 234 -11.85 16.01 -2.04
C SER A 234 -13.10 15.27 -2.52
N ARG A 235 -13.54 15.50 -3.76
CA ARG A 235 -14.69 14.81 -4.35
C ARG A 235 -14.34 13.45 -4.95
N HIS A 236 -13.06 13.19 -5.21
CA HIS A 236 -12.62 11.94 -5.81
C HIS A 236 -12.77 10.77 -4.81
N SER A 237 -13.44 9.68 -5.22
CA SER A 237 -13.77 8.54 -4.35
C SER A 237 -12.53 7.95 -3.66
N ARG A 238 -11.44 7.79 -4.41
CA ARG A 238 -10.14 7.38 -3.86
C ARG A 238 -9.63 8.29 -2.74
N ASN A 239 -9.67 9.61 -2.93
CA ASN A 239 -9.17 10.54 -1.91
C ASN A 239 -10.04 10.50 -0.66
N LYS A 240 -11.36 10.31 -0.80
CA LYS A 240 -12.26 10.07 0.33
C LYS A 240 -11.90 8.80 1.08
N TYR A 241 -11.69 7.69 0.37
CA TYR A 241 -11.27 6.42 0.98
C TYR A 241 -9.95 6.57 1.76
N ILE A 242 -8.93 7.17 1.13
CA ILE A 242 -7.64 7.37 1.81
C ILE A 242 -7.78 8.36 2.98
N LYS A 243 -8.62 9.39 2.86
CA LYS A 243 -8.95 10.29 3.99
C LYS A 243 -9.53 9.51 5.17
N SER A 244 -10.57 8.72 4.95
CA SER A 244 -11.19 7.89 6.01
C SER A 244 -10.18 6.90 6.61
N LEU A 245 -9.40 6.21 5.76
CA LEU A 245 -8.33 5.33 6.21
C LEU A 245 -7.35 6.07 7.12
N LEU A 246 -6.90 7.26 6.73
CA LEU A 246 -5.96 8.06 7.50
C LEU A 246 -6.60 8.68 8.75
N GLU A 247 -7.88 9.02 8.75
CA GLU A 247 -8.57 9.54 9.93
C GLU A 247 -8.80 8.45 10.99
N GLU A 248 -9.26 7.27 10.57
CA GLU A 248 -9.45 6.10 11.43
C GLU A 248 -8.13 5.65 12.06
N ASN A 249 -7.07 5.67 11.27
CA ASN A 249 -5.77 5.21 11.72
C ASN A 249 -5.03 6.37 12.42
N VAL A 250 -4.74 7.51 11.78
CA VAL A 250 -3.80 8.54 12.24
C VAL A 250 -4.39 9.52 13.30
N LYS A 251 -5.66 9.37 13.71
CA LYS A 251 -6.36 10.23 14.70
C LYS A 251 -6.24 11.74 14.46
N THR A 252 -6.05 12.15 13.22
CA THR A 252 -5.98 13.56 12.85
C THR A 252 -7.13 13.83 11.90
N THR A 253 -8.03 14.74 12.25
CA THR A 253 -9.10 15.16 11.33
C THR A 253 -8.45 15.90 10.17
N VAL A 254 -8.58 15.35 8.95
CA VAL A 254 -8.15 16.04 7.75
C VAL A 254 -9.25 17.06 7.43
N ARG A 255 -8.92 18.35 7.33
CA ARG A 255 -9.89 19.36 6.91
C ARG A 255 -10.22 19.18 5.43
#